data_AF-A0A857JE27-F1
#
_entry.id   AF-A0A857JE27-F1
#
_cell.length_a   1.000
_cell.length_b   1.000
_cell.length_c   1.000
_cell.angle_alpha   90.00
_cell.angle_beta   90.00
_cell.angle_gamma   90.00
#
_symmetry.space_group_name_H-M   'P 1'
#
loop_
_entity.id
_entity.type
_entity.pdbx_description
1 polymer ?
#
loop_
_entity_poly.entity_id
_entity_poly.type
_entity_poly.pdbx_seq_one_letter_code
_entity_poly.pdbx_strand_id
1 'polypeptide(L)' 'MLINELQFQFGSGQEANRFLNELTHWTSSSGHISVKAKLAKGSDTVSVKYQFDGKGFDYTSSELDDLARQYGGEEI' A
#
# COMPACT_ATOMS: atom_id res chain seq x y z
N MET A 1 -7.54 14.82 -9.78
CA MET A 1 -6.54 13.86 -9.27
C MET A 1 -6.72 13.76 -7.77
N LEU A 2 -7.16 12.61 -7.30
CA LEU A 2 -7.29 12.31 -5.87
C LEU A 2 -6.03 11.58 -5.44
N ILE A 3 -5.43 12.01 -4.34
CA ILE A 3 -4.32 11.31 -3.71
C ILE A 3 -4.93 10.61 -2.51
N ASN A 4 -5.02 9.28 -2.60
CA ASN A 4 -5.47 8.45 -1.50
C ASN A 4 -4.26 8.03 -0.67
N GLU A 5 -4.44 7.93 0.63
CA GLU A 5 -3.44 7.48 1.58
C GLU A 5 -4.04 6.39 2.46
N LEU A 6 -3.36 5.25 2.51
CA LEU A 6 -3.68 4.10 3.35
C LEU A 6 -2.51 3.87 4.31
N GLN A 7 -2.82 3.39 5.51
CA GLN A 7 -1.82 2.99 6.49
C GLN A 7 -2.01 1.53 6.84
N PHE A 8 -0.92 0.77 6.78
CA PHE A 8 -0.91 -0.63 7.11
C PHE A 8 0.02 -0.86 8.28
N GLN A 9 -0.49 -1.50 9.34
CA GLN A 9 0.29 -1.93 10.47
C GLN A 9 0.66 -3.41 10.30
N PHE A 10 1.92 -3.74 10.60
CA PHE A 10 2.47 -5.09 10.55
C PHE A 10 2.88 -5.54 11.95
N GLY A 11 2.96 -6.86 12.16
CA GLY A 11 3.43 -7.44 13.42
C GLY A 11 4.89 -7.12 13.74
N SER A 12 5.70 -6.82 12.72
CA SER A 12 7.12 -6.50 12.86
C SER A 12 7.62 -5.56 11.77
N GLY A 13 8.72 -4.86 12.06
CA GLY A 13 9.37 -4.02 11.06
C GLY A 13 10.00 -4.80 9.89
N GLN A 14 10.23 -6.11 10.03
CA GLN A 14 10.69 -6.94 8.93
C GLN A 14 9.57 -7.17 7.90
N GLU A 15 8.35 -7.45 8.36
CA GLU A 15 7.16 -7.59 7.52
C GLU A 15 6.83 -6.28 6.81
N ALA A 16 6.85 -5.16 7.55
CA ALA A 16 6.67 -3.83 6.99
C ALA A 16 7.70 -3.52 5.88
N ASN A 17 8.98 -3.86 6.08
CA ASN A 17 10.01 -3.67 5.06
C ASN A 17 9.81 -4.57 3.83
N ARG A 18 9.36 -5.81 4.02
CA ARG A 18 9.06 -6.72 2.91
C ARG A 18 7.92 -6.19 2.05
N PHE A 19 6.83 -5.76 2.69
CA PHE A 19 5.70 -5.13 2.01
C PHE A 19 6.11 -3.85 1.28
N LEU A 20 6.92 -2.99 1.91
CA LEU A 20 7.47 -1.79 1.27
C LEU A 20 8.28 -2.11 0.01
N ASN A 21 9.13 -3.15 0.08
CA ASN A 21 9.96 -3.56 -1.05
C ASN A 21 9.11 -4.15 -2.19
N GLU A 22 8.05 -4.87 -1.86
CA GLU A 22 7.07 -5.38 -2.83
C GLU A 22 6.36 -4.21 -3.54
N LEU A 23 5.87 -3.23 -2.76
CA LEU A 23 5.20 -2.04 -3.31
C LEU A 23 6.09 -1.19 -4.23
N THR A 24 7.41 -1.32 -4.13
CA THR A 24 8.35 -0.63 -5.03
C THR A 24 8.32 -1.23 -6.44
N HIS A 25 7.98 -2.51 -6.57
CA HIS A 25 7.86 -3.23 -7.83
C HIS A 25 6.40 -3.50 -8.22
N TRP A 26 5.47 -3.29 -7.29
CA TRP A 26 4.06 -3.53 -7.47
C TRP A 26 3.45 -2.55 -8.48
N THR A 27 2.61 -3.08 -9.36
CA THR A 27 1.86 -2.29 -10.33
C THR A 27 0.40 -2.72 -10.26
N SER A 28 -0.53 -1.77 -10.12
CA SER A 28 -1.95 -2.12 -10.08
C SER A 28 -2.39 -2.70 -11.42
N SER A 29 -3.28 -3.70 -11.36
CA SER A 29 -3.91 -4.27 -12.54
C SER A 29 -4.72 -3.24 -13.34
N SER A 30 -5.11 -2.13 -12.70
CA SER A 30 -5.93 -1.06 -13.26
C SER A 30 -5.15 -0.08 -14.16
N GLY A 31 -3.82 -0.22 -14.27
CA GLY A 31 -2.96 0.59 -15.13
C GLY A 31 -1.73 1.18 -14.41
N HIS A 32 -1.12 2.19 -15.02
CA HIS A 32 0.04 2.91 -14.45
C HIS A 32 -0.39 3.84 -13.30
N ILE A 33 -0.77 3.25 -12.16
CA ILE A 33 -1.03 3.99 -10.92
C ILE A 33 0.29 4.18 -10.20
N SER A 34 0.66 5.44 -9.97
CA SER A 34 1.86 5.77 -9.20
C SER A 34 1.59 5.56 -7.72
N VAL A 35 2.18 4.51 -7.16
CA VAL A 35 2.14 4.21 -5.73
C VAL A 35 3.46 4.65 -5.09
N LYS A 36 3.36 5.26 -3.91
CA LYS A 36 4.48 5.67 -3.07
C LYS A 36 4.26 5.15 -1.68
N ALA A 37 5.06 4.16 -1.31
CA ALA A 37 5.05 3.61 0.03
C ALA A 37 6.25 4.13 0.83
N LYS A 38 6.08 4.29 2.15
CA LYS A 38 7.15 4.65 3.09
C LYS A 38 6.87 4.07 4.46
N LEU A 39 7.92 3.78 5.22
CA LEU A 39 7.78 3.43 6.64
C LEU A 39 7.26 4.65 7.42
N ALA A 40 6.28 4.41 8.27
CA ALA A 40 5.70 5.35 9.23
C ALA A 40 6.26 5.08 10.64
N LYS A 41 5.75 5.80 11.64
CA LYS A 41 6.23 5.70 13.04
C LYS A 41 6.18 4.26 13.53
N GLY A 42 7.24 3.83 14.22
CA GLY A 42 7.35 2.49 14.81
C GLY A 42 8.12 1.47 13.97
N SER A 43 8.43 1.80 12.70
CA SER A 43 9.07 0.89 11.73
C SER A 43 8.27 -0.37 11.40
N ASP A 44 7.13 -0.56 12.05
CA ASP A 44 6.14 -1.63 11.90
C ASP A 44 4.93 -1.17 11.08
N THR A 45 4.88 0.10 10.70
CA THR A 45 3.76 0.70 9.94
C THR A 45 4.24 1.19 8.59
N VAL A 46 3.47 0.98 7.53
CA VAL A 46 3.74 1.46 6.17
C VAL A 46 2.62 2.38 5.72
N SER A 47 2.97 3.60 5.32
CA SER A 47 2.07 4.57 4.71
C SER A 47 2.18 4.46 3.19
N VAL A 48 1.07 4.17 2.54
CA VAL A 48 0.96 3.96 1.10
C VAL A 48 0.11 5.08 0.51
N LYS A 49 0.70 5.88 -0.37
CA LYS A 49 0.00 6.94 -1.10
C LYS A 49 -0.08 6.55 -2.56
N TYR A 50 -1.25 6.62 -3.15
CA TYR A 50 -1.40 6.35 -4.58
C TYR A 50 -2.26 7.42 -5.25
N GLN A 51 -2.02 7.59 -6.55
CA GLN A 51 -2.74 8.56 -7.35
C GLN A 51 -3.79 7.86 -8.21
N PHE A 52 -5.05 8.09 -7.89
CA PHE A 52 -6.18 7.58 -8.66
C PHE A 52 -6.74 8.69 -9.56
N ASP A 53 -7.03 8.35 -10.82
CA ASP A 53 -7.55 9.30 -11.81
C ASP A 53 -9.04 9.63 -11.59
N GLY A 54 -9.71 8.89 -10.70
CA GLY A 54 -11.11 9.08 -10.33
C GLY A 54 -12.09 8.47 -11.32
N LYS A 55 -11.64 7.69 -12.31
CA LYS A 55 -12.51 7.03 -13.29
C LYS A 55 -12.84 5.60 -12.85
N GLY A 56 -14.06 5.43 -12.34
CA GLY A 56 -14.59 4.10 -11.98
C GLY A 56 -14.33 3.73 -10.53
N PHE A 57 -14.37 2.42 -10.24
CA PHE A 57 -14.12 1.87 -8.92
C PHE A 57 -12.62 1.79 -8.63
N ASP A 58 -12.24 2.13 -7.40
CA ASP A 58 -10.85 2.10 -6.95
C ASP A 58 -10.49 0.69 -6.46
N TYR A 59 -10.11 -0.18 -7.41
CA TYR A 59 -9.63 -1.53 -7.10
C TYR A 59 -8.25 -1.53 -6.45
N THR A 60 -7.47 -0.44 -6.58
CA THR A 60 -6.14 -0.33 -5.99
C THR A 60 -6.19 -0.42 -4.48
N SER A 61 -7.18 0.20 -3.83
CA SER A 61 -7.37 0.05 -2.38
C SER A 61 -7.51 -1.41 -1.94
N SER A 62 -8.37 -2.20 -2.61
CA SER A 62 -8.58 -3.61 -2.31
C SER A 62 -7.35 -4.47 -2.61
N GLU A 63 -6.66 -4.22 -3.74
CA GLU A 63 -5.42 -4.93 -4.05
C GLU A 63 -4.32 -4.65 -3.01
N LEU A 64 -4.23 -3.41 -2.49
CA LEU A 64 -3.28 -3.04 -1.45
C LEU A 64 -3.59 -3.73 -0.11
N ASP A 65 -4.88 -3.83 0.27
CA ASP A 65 -5.30 -4.58 1.46
C ASP A 65 -4.96 -6.07 1.35
N ASP A 66 -5.31 -6.69 0.22
CA ASP A 66 -4.99 -8.10 -0.05
C ASP A 66 -3.48 -8.34 -0.04
N LEU A 67 -2.69 -7.40 -0.59
CA LEU A 67 -1.23 -7.48 -0.55
C LEU A 67 -0.72 -7.33 0.88
N ALA A 68 -1.18 -6.35 1.65
CA ALA A 68 -0.75 -6.15 3.03
C ALA A 68 -1.02 -7.40 3.88
N ARG A 69 -2.19 -8.02 3.71
CA ARG A 69 -2.58 -9.26 4.38
C ARG A 69 -1.65 -10.44 4.06
N GLN A 70 -1.12 -10.53 2.85
CA GLN A 70 -0.14 -11.59 2.50
C GLN A 70 1.16 -11.46 3.31
N TYR A 71 1.52 -10.25 3.72
CA TYR A 71 2.68 -9.97 4.57
C TYR A 71 2.32 -9.87 6.06
N GLY A 72 1.09 -10.23 6.46
CA GLY A 72 0.64 -10.16 7.85
C GLY A 72 0.33 -8.74 8.34
N GLY A 73 0.06 -7.82 7.42
CA GLY A 73 -0.38 -6.46 7.72
C GLY A 73 -1.89 -6.28 7.63
N GLU A 74 -2.39 -5.29 8.35
CA GLU A 74 -3.79 -4.87 8.36
C GLU A 74 -3.90 -3.35 8.19
N GLU A 75 -4.95 -2.88 7.49
CA GLU A 75 -5.24 -1.46 7.36
C GLU A 75 -5.70 -0.85 8.70
N ILE A 76 -5.22 0.37 9.03
CA ILE A 76 -5.52 1.11 10.27
C ILE A 76 -6.01 2.54 10.03
#